data_AF-A0A935PBX6-F1
#
_entry.id   AF-A0A935PBX6-F1
#
_cell.length_a   1.000
_cell.length_b   1.000
_cell.length_c   1.000
_cell.angle_alpha   90.00
_cell.angle_beta   90.00
_cell.angle_gamma   90.00
#
_symmetry.space_group_name_H-M   'P 1'
#
loop_
_entity.id
_entity.type
_entity.pdbx_description
1 polymer ?
#
loop_
_entity_poly.entity_id
_entity_poly.type
_entity_poly.pdbx_seq_one_letter_code
_entity_poly.pdbx_strand_id
1 'polypeptide(L)'
;MNRKDIVIILTALVLVSGAAGIASAAVQDKYALPEPYLAWEKAYLKEFPELQGLMDTMIATAVRQLKAPEGDILHNRVCSALAYEMGKPLAVQERRLAVAADILHNISKEDKGAVLTDPDWFRKCSEMVARLKKAGYFKPSPGFWGDEALLKSPKVGANLALVHHITGALTAGEIARKAGGFSEKDIERMQVTILEHSTGYWYFRDSVDQAAGRKGAWQSVFPEPENESARIAHDADLISQFVYESVVPDGSKWRELAKKRWGARDTKEEAHIVYYVFFRLYEEAKTEKGKALARQDWEKIRPELAKLTGLKPDEDPIKVLGVPTIFR
;
A
#
# COMPACT_ATOMS: atom_id res chain seq x y z
N MET A 1 -79.82 -16.78 23.39
CA MET A 1 -80.43 -15.64 22.64
C MET A 1 -79.48 -14.46 22.79
N ASN A 2 -78.80 -13.85 21.80
CA ASN A 2 -78.70 -13.90 20.33
C ASN A 2 -77.25 -13.42 20.01
N ARG A 3 -76.40 -14.17 19.30
CA ARG A 3 -76.20 -14.17 17.83
C ARG A 3 -76.21 -12.80 17.16
N LYS A 4 -75.03 -12.35 16.71
CA LYS A 4 -74.81 -11.85 15.34
C LYS A 4 -73.44 -12.30 14.84
N ASP A 5 -73.50 -13.27 13.94
CA ASP A 5 -72.46 -13.74 13.04
C ASP A 5 -72.17 -12.69 11.95
N ILE A 6 -70.97 -12.76 11.34
CA ILE A 6 -70.57 -12.49 9.93
C ILE A 6 -69.03 -12.60 9.94
N VAL A 7 -68.42 -13.76 9.64
CA VAL A 7 -68.14 -14.39 8.33
C VAL A 7 -67.24 -13.55 7.41
N ILE A 8 -66.08 -14.15 7.16
CA ILE A 8 -64.95 -13.85 6.28
C ILE A 8 -65.37 -13.49 4.85
N ILE A 9 -64.76 -12.44 4.27
CA ILE A 9 -64.46 -12.37 2.83
C ILE A 9 -63.00 -11.91 2.65
N LEU A 10 -62.21 -12.82 2.07
CA LEU A 10 -60.93 -12.57 1.44
C LEU A 10 -61.07 -11.54 0.31
N THR A 11 -60.21 -10.53 0.28
CA THR A 11 -59.68 -10.05 -1.00
C THR A 11 -58.21 -9.74 -0.83
N ALA A 12 -57.41 -10.63 -1.40
CA ALA A 12 -55.99 -10.45 -1.59
C ALA A 12 -55.76 -9.18 -2.42
N LEU A 13 -55.18 -8.15 -1.81
CA LEU A 13 -54.33 -7.23 -2.54
C LEU A 13 -52.92 -7.48 -2.03
N VAL A 14 -52.25 -8.37 -2.77
CA VAL A 14 -50.82 -8.61 -2.69
C VAL A 14 -50.12 -7.28 -2.94
N LEU A 15 -49.82 -6.55 -1.86
CA LEU A 15 -48.70 -5.63 -1.86
C LEU A 15 -47.46 -6.51 -1.97
N VAL A 16 -47.02 -6.72 -3.21
CA VAL A 16 -45.61 -6.97 -3.51
C VAL A 16 -44.87 -5.71 -3.07
N SER A 17 -44.66 -5.53 -1.76
CA SER A 17 -43.56 -4.73 -1.25
C SER A 17 -42.32 -5.51 -1.64
N GLY A 18 -41.84 -5.24 -2.85
CA GLY A 18 -40.56 -5.72 -3.30
C GLY A 18 -39.54 -5.48 -2.20
N ALA A 19 -38.76 -6.51 -1.92
CA ALA A 19 -37.48 -6.37 -1.25
C ALA A 19 -36.55 -5.54 -2.15
N ALA A 20 -36.86 -4.25 -2.33
CA ALA A 20 -35.86 -3.25 -2.58
C ALA A 20 -35.13 -3.13 -1.25
N GLY A 21 -34.17 -4.03 -1.05
CA GLY A 21 -33.18 -3.88 0.00
C GLY A 21 -32.67 -2.45 -0.11
N ILE A 22 -32.79 -1.70 0.97
CA ILE A 22 -32.12 -0.41 1.08
C ILE A 22 -30.65 -0.75 0.93
N ALA A 23 -30.10 -0.54 -0.28
CA ALA A 23 -28.69 -0.72 -0.53
C ALA A 23 -27.99 0.31 0.34
N SER A 24 -27.58 -0.12 1.53
CA SER A 24 -26.75 0.71 2.39
C SER A 24 -25.48 0.98 1.60
N ALA A 25 -25.17 2.26 1.37
CA ALA A 25 -23.90 2.64 0.78
C ALA A 25 -22.77 1.94 1.53
N ALA A 26 -21.84 1.33 0.80
CA ALA A 26 -20.75 0.60 1.41
C ALA A 26 -19.85 1.60 2.17
N VAL A 27 -19.14 1.16 3.21
CA VAL A 27 -18.39 2.08 4.08
C VAL A 27 -17.37 2.90 3.29
N GLN A 28 -16.77 2.30 2.25
CA GLN A 28 -15.82 2.94 1.36
C GLN A 28 -16.42 4.07 0.50
N ASP A 29 -17.73 4.08 0.27
CA ASP A 29 -18.39 5.08 -0.59
C ASP A 29 -18.34 6.50 0.01
N LYS A 30 -18.01 6.63 1.30
CA LYS A 30 -17.73 7.91 1.97
C LYS A 30 -16.46 8.59 1.45
N TYR A 31 -15.55 7.83 0.85
CA TYR A 31 -14.28 8.31 0.36
C TYR A 31 -14.30 8.14 -1.16
N ALA A 32 -14.45 9.20 -1.93
CA ALA A 32 -14.59 9.05 -3.38
C ALA A 32 -13.24 8.65 -4.02
N LEU A 33 -13.22 7.55 -4.76
CA LEU A 33 -12.11 7.22 -5.66
C LEU A 33 -12.31 7.89 -7.02
N PRO A 34 -11.26 8.46 -7.63
CA PRO A 34 -11.33 8.88 -9.01
C PRO A 34 -11.33 7.68 -9.96
N GLU A 35 -11.83 7.87 -11.18
CA GLU A 35 -11.63 6.92 -12.26
C GLU A 35 -10.13 6.91 -12.68
N PRO A 36 -9.59 5.76 -13.12
CA PRO A 36 -10.24 4.46 -13.33
C PRO A 36 -10.33 3.57 -12.08
N TYR A 37 -9.78 4.01 -10.94
CA TYR A 37 -9.64 3.18 -9.73
C TYR A 37 -10.99 2.74 -9.16
N LEU A 38 -12.02 3.60 -9.23
CA LEU A 38 -13.37 3.25 -8.81
C LEU A 38 -13.95 2.08 -9.61
N ALA A 39 -13.81 2.09 -10.94
CA ALA A 39 -14.28 1.00 -11.77
C ALA A 39 -13.55 -0.32 -11.47
N TRP A 40 -12.24 -0.27 -11.23
CA TRP A 40 -11.45 -1.44 -10.86
C TRP A 40 -11.81 -1.99 -9.48
N GLU A 41 -12.06 -1.11 -8.49
CA GLU A 41 -12.54 -1.51 -7.18
C GLU A 41 -13.87 -2.26 -7.25
N LYS A 42 -14.84 -1.69 -7.98
CA LYS A 42 -16.13 -2.34 -8.20
C LYS A 42 -15.98 -3.69 -8.91
N ALA A 43 -15.06 -3.79 -9.87
CA ALA A 43 -14.81 -5.04 -10.58
C ALA A 43 -14.24 -6.13 -9.66
N TYR A 44 -13.23 -5.82 -8.84
CA TYR A 44 -12.65 -6.83 -7.95
C TYR A 44 -13.57 -7.19 -6.79
N LEU A 45 -14.37 -6.25 -6.25
CA LEU A 45 -15.35 -6.57 -5.20
C LEU A 45 -16.51 -7.41 -5.75
N LYS A 46 -16.80 -7.31 -7.06
CA LYS A 46 -17.74 -8.21 -7.72
C LYS A 46 -17.13 -9.60 -7.95
N GLU A 47 -15.85 -9.67 -8.30
CA GLU A 47 -15.14 -10.93 -8.54
C GLU A 47 -14.81 -11.69 -7.24
N PHE A 48 -14.47 -10.96 -6.19
CA PHE A 48 -14.09 -11.46 -4.86
C PHE A 48 -14.88 -10.75 -3.74
N PRO A 49 -16.19 -11.04 -3.59
CA PRO A 49 -17.05 -10.36 -2.62
C PRO A 49 -16.56 -10.45 -1.17
N GLU A 50 -15.84 -11.50 -0.82
CA GLU A 50 -15.26 -11.68 0.52
C GLU A 50 -14.23 -10.60 0.89
N LEU A 51 -13.62 -9.93 -0.10
CA LEU A 51 -12.64 -8.86 0.15
C LEU A 51 -13.28 -7.61 0.75
N GLN A 52 -14.61 -7.45 0.66
CA GLN A 52 -15.33 -6.36 1.31
C GLN A 52 -15.08 -6.36 2.83
N GLY A 53 -15.02 -7.54 3.47
CA GLY A 53 -14.75 -7.61 4.91
C GLY A 53 -13.34 -7.13 5.30
N LEU A 54 -12.35 -7.34 4.42
CA LEU A 54 -11.00 -6.80 4.61
C LEU A 54 -10.99 -5.29 4.41
N MET A 55 -11.70 -4.78 3.39
CA MET A 55 -11.85 -3.36 3.12
C MET A 55 -12.47 -2.63 4.32
N ASP A 56 -13.56 -3.17 4.87
CA ASP A 56 -14.24 -2.61 6.04
C ASP A 56 -13.31 -2.58 7.26
N THR A 57 -12.52 -3.65 7.45
CA THR A 57 -11.55 -3.74 8.55
C THR A 57 -10.42 -2.72 8.39
N MET A 58 -9.93 -2.53 7.17
CA MET A 58 -8.92 -1.51 6.85
C MET A 58 -9.45 -0.11 7.19
N ILE A 59 -10.65 0.24 6.72
CA ILE A 59 -11.24 1.56 6.97
C ILE A 59 -11.46 1.78 8.46
N ALA A 60 -12.06 0.81 9.16
CA ALA A 60 -12.28 0.91 10.60
C ALA A 60 -10.97 1.08 11.39
N THR A 61 -9.90 0.43 10.94
CA THR A 61 -8.57 0.54 11.55
C THR A 61 -7.96 1.92 11.31
N ALA A 62 -8.01 2.44 10.09
CA ALA A 62 -7.51 3.78 9.75
C ALA A 62 -8.24 4.86 10.55
N VAL A 63 -9.58 4.80 10.61
CA VAL A 63 -10.41 5.73 11.40
C VAL A 63 -10.06 5.69 12.89
N ARG A 64 -9.67 4.53 13.42
CA ARG A 64 -9.25 4.40 14.82
C ARG A 64 -7.85 4.97 15.07
N GLN A 65 -6.93 4.81 14.12
CA GLN A 65 -5.52 5.20 14.28
C GLN A 65 -5.29 6.69 14.00
N LEU A 66 -6.08 7.30 13.11
CA LEU A 66 -5.85 8.64 12.58
C LEU A 66 -7.00 9.61 12.86
N LYS A 67 -6.65 10.88 13.12
CA LYS A 67 -7.64 11.97 13.19
C LYS A 67 -8.21 12.36 11.82
N ALA A 68 -7.40 12.22 10.76
CA ALA A 68 -7.75 12.50 9.38
C ALA A 68 -7.33 11.30 8.51
N PRO A 69 -8.15 10.23 8.47
CA PRO A 69 -7.80 8.95 7.86
C PRO A 69 -7.97 8.91 6.34
N GLU A 70 -8.51 9.97 5.73
CA GLU A 70 -8.93 9.99 4.32
C GLU A 70 -7.79 9.62 3.37
N GLY A 71 -6.60 10.17 3.62
CA GLY A 71 -5.42 9.93 2.79
C GLY A 71 -4.99 8.47 2.77
N ASP A 72 -4.86 7.83 3.94
CA ASP A 72 -4.43 6.43 4.04
C ASP A 72 -5.50 5.45 3.55
N ILE A 73 -6.79 5.77 3.75
CA ILE A 73 -7.89 4.97 3.18
C ILE A 73 -7.85 5.02 1.65
N LEU A 74 -7.72 6.22 1.07
CA LEU A 74 -7.65 6.38 -0.38
C LEU A 74 -6.39 5.72 -0.96
N HIS A 75 -5.25 5.83 -0.26
CA HIS A 75 -4.00 5.17 -0.66
C HIS A 75 -4.18 3.66 -0.80
N ASN A 76 -4.66 2.97 0.24
CA ASN A 76 -4.83 1.52 0.19
C ASN A 76 -5.81 1.08 -0.91
N ARG A 77 -6.88 1.86 -1.12
CA ARG A 77 -7.89 1.58 -2.14
C ARG A 77 -7.36 1.78 -3.57
N VAL A 78 -6.56 2.82 -3.80
CA VAL A 78 -5.86 3.01 -5.09
C VAL A 78 -4.88 1.87 -5.32
N CYS A 79 -4.11 1.48 -4.30
CA CYS A 79 -3.17 0.36 -4.40
C CYS A 79 -3.88 -0.96 -4.72
N SER A 80 -4.97 -1.30 -4.02
CA SER A 80 -5.72 -2.53 -4.29
C SER A 80 -6.37 -2.54 -5.68
N ALA A 81 -6.83 -1.39 -6.17
CA ALA A 81 -7.33 -1.24 -7.53
C ALA A 81 -6.23 -1.43 -8.59
N LEU A 82 -5.04 -0.85 -8.37
CA LEU A 82 -3.86 -1.05 -9.22
C LEU A 82 -3.42 -2.53 -9.22
N ALA A 83 -3.39 -3.16 -8.05
CA ALA A 83 -3.04 -4.56 -7.88
C ALA A 83 -3.98 -5.48 -8.67
N TYR A 84 -5.28 -5.17 -8.66
CA TYR A 84 -6.27 -5.88 -9.46
C TYR A 84 -6.00 -5.74 -10.96
N GLU A 85 -5.78 -4.52 -11.44
CA GLU A 85 -5.52 -4.24 -12.86
C GLU A 85 -4.24 -4.93 -13.35
N MET A 86 -3.16 -4.85 -12.56
CA MET A 86 -1.89 -5.50 -12.88
C MET A 86 -1.97 -7.03 -12.77
N GLY A 87 -2.77 -7.53 -11.83
CA GLY A 87 -2.96 -8.96 -11.56
C GLY A 87 -3.90 -9.69 -12.51
N LYS A 88 -4.49 -9.03 -13.52
CA LYS A 88 -5.38 -9.68 -14.52
C LYS A 88 -4.77 -10.92 -15.19
N PRO A 89 -3.47 -10.97 -15.54
CA PRO A 89 -2.85 -12.15 -16.12
C PRO A 89 -2.62 -13.31 -15.12
N LEU A 90 -2.72 -13.05 -13.80
CA LEU A 90 -2.51 -14.08 -12.78
C LEU A 90 -3.66 -15.10 -12.73
N ALA A 91 -3.38 -16.25 -12.13
CA ALA A 91 -4.44 -17.18 -11.73
C ALA A 91 -5.43 -16.48 -10.78
N VAL A 92 -6.71 -16.85 -10.85
CA VAL A 92 -7.80 -16.23 -10.06
C VAL A 92 -7.46 -16.13 -8.57
N GLN A 93 -6.95 -17.22 -8.00
CA GLN A 93 -6.57 -17.27 -6.59
C GLN A 93 -5.38 -16.34 -6.27
N GLU A 94 -4.37 -16.26 -7.13
CA GLU A 94 -3.22 -15.37 -6.92
C GLU A 94 -3.61 -13.89 -7.05
N ARG A 95 -4.47 -13.55 -8.03
CA ARG A 95 -5.03 -12.20 -8.16
C ARG A 95 -5.83 -11.81 -6.92
N ARG A 96 -6.66 -12.71 -6.39
CA ARG A 96 -7.40 -12.49 -5.15
C ARG A 96 -6.46 -12.13 -3.99
N LEU A 97 -5.38 -12.90 -3.81
CA LEU A 97 -4.43 -12.69 -2.72
C LEU A 97 -3.58 -11.43 -2.90
N ALA A 98 -3.25 -11.04 -4.14
CA ALA A 98 -2.58 -9.77 -4.42
C ALA A 98 -3.46 -8.59 -3.95
N VAL A 99 -4.73 -8.57 -4.33
CA VAL A 99 -5.68 -7.53 -3.89
C VAL A 99 -5.89 -7.57 -2.38
N ALA A 100 -6.05 -8.76 -1.78
CA ALA A 100 -6.21 -8.90 -0.33
C ALA A 100 -5.00 -8.36 0.46
N ALA A 101 -3.79 -8.62 -0.03
CA ALA A 101 -2.56 -8.09 0.57
C ALA A 101 -2.50 -6.56 0.45
N ASP A 102 -2.79 -6.00 -0.72
CA ASP A 102 -2.76 -4.54 -0.92
C ASP A 102 -3.85 -3.78 -0.15
N ILE A 103 -5.02 -4.39 0.11
CA ILE A 103 -6.00 -3.79 1.02
C ILE A 103 -5.36 -3.56 2.41
N LEU A 104 -4.47 -4.45 2.86
CA LEU A 104 -3.94 -4.46 4.23
C LEU A 104 -2.46 -4.05 4.36
N HIS A 105 -1.75 -3.73 3.27
CA HIS A 105 -0.29 -3.57 3.31
C HIS A 105 0.19 -2.48 4.29
N ASN A 106 -0.61 -1.42 4.49
CA ASN A 106 -0.35 -0.32 5.42
C ASN A 106 -1.11 -0.40 6.75
N ILE A 107 -1.75 -1.53 7.10
CA ILE A 107 -2.66 -1.65 8.25
C ILE A 107 -2.04 -1.25 9.60
N SER A 108 -0.71 -1.36 9.73
CA SER A 108 0.04 -1.03 10.94
C SER A 108 0.90 0.23 10.82
N LYS A 109 0.80 0.98 9.72
CA LYS A 109 1.65 2.15 9.45
C LYS A 109 1.51 3.25 10.50
N GLU A 110 0.31 3.41 11.06
CA GLU A 110 -0.02 4.43 12.05
C GLU A 110 -0.25 3.85 13.45
N ASP A 111 0.02 2.54 13.63
CA ASP A 111 -0.03 1.89 14.94
C ASP A 111 1.25 2.14 15.72
N LYS A 112 1.23 3.14 16.59
CA LYS A 112 2.37 3.54 17.45
C LYS A 112 2.89 2.43 18.36
N GLY A 113 2.09 1.41 18.64
CA GLY A 113 2.51 0.26 19.45
C GLY A 113 3.16 -0.85 18.64
N ALA A 114 2.96 -0.87 17.32
CA ALA A 114 3.42 -1.94 16.42
C ALA A 114 4.87 -1.71 15.95
N VAL A 115 5.80 -1.72 16.90
CA VAL A 115 7.23 -1.47 16.68
C VAL A 115 8.10 -2.65 17.12
N LEU A 116 9.27 -2.82 16.49
CA LEU A 116 10.18 -3.94 16.77
C LEU A 116 11.05 -3.73 18.02
N THR A 117 11.05 -2.53 18.60
CA THR A 117 11.63 -2.29 19.93
C THR A 117 10.77 -2.86 21.05
N ASP A 118 9.48 -3.13 20.78
CA ASP A 118 8.62 -3.85 21.72
C ASP A 118 8.94 -5.36 21.68
N PRO A 119 9.27 -5.99 22.82
CA PRO A 119 9.68 -7.40 22.85
C PRO A 119 8.62 -8.38 22.35
N ASP A 120 7.34 -8.11 22.60
CA ASP A 120 6.25 -9.00 22.19
C ASP A 120 6.01 -8.92 20.69
N TRP A 121 6.02 -7.72 20.12
CA TRP A 121 5.97 -7.52 18.66
C TRP A 121 7.17 -8.16 17.96
N PHE A 122 8.39 -7.95 18.48
CA PHE A 122 9.58 -8.57 17.91
C PHE A 122 9.50 -10.10 17.92
N ARG A 123 9.05 -10.69 19.03
CA ARG A 123 8.88 -12.14 19.16
C ARG A 123 7.87 -12.68 18.14
N LYS A 124 6.67 -12.08 18.06
CA LYS A 124 5.63 -12.53 17.12
C LYS A 124 6.06 -12.37 15.65
N CYS A 125 6.74 -11.27 15.32
CA CYS A 125 7.30 -11.06 13.98
C CYS A 125 8.38 -12.10 13.66
N SER A 126 9.25 -12.41 14.63
CA SER A 126 10.27 -13.45 14.48
C SER A 126 9.65 -14.84 14.24
N GLU A 127 8.59 -15.19 14.99
CA GLU A 127 7.85 -16.44 14.80
C GLU A 127 7.20 -16.52 13.40
N MET A 128 6.62 -15.41 12.93
CA MET A 128 6.09 -15.31 11.57
C MET A 128 7.19 -15.50 10.52
N VAL A 129 8.28 -14.74 10.59
CA VAL A 129 9.37 -14.81 9.60
C VAL A 129 10.02 -16.19 9.61
N ALA A 130 10.22 -16.80 10.78
CA ALA A 130 10.78 -18.15 10.89
C ALA A 130 9.86 -19.20 10.22
N ARG A 131 8.54 -19.11 10.42
CA ARG A 131 7.57 -19.97 9.72
C ARG A 131 7.66 -19.81 8.20
N LEU A 132 7.69 -18.57 7.70
CA LEU A 132 7.76 -18.28 6.27
C LEU A 132 9.08 -18.77 5.66
N LYS A 133 10.22 -18.54 6.32
CA LYS A 133 11.51 -19.10 5.89
C LYS A 133 11.48 -20.64 5.84
N LYS A 134 10.88 -21.29 6.84
CA LYS A 134 10.70 -22.75 6.86
C LYS A 134 9.80 -23.25 5.73
N ALA A 135 8.79 -22.48 5.35
CA ALA A 135 7.94 -22.75 4.19
C ALA A 135 8.64 -22.51 2.83
N GLY A 136 9.87 -21.96 2.85
CA GLY A 136 10.72 -21.82 1.67
C GLY A 136 10.69 -20.43 1.02
N TYR A 137 10.14 -19.42 1.70
CA TYR A 137 10.13 -18.02 1.23
C TYR A 137 11.45 -17.29 1.54
N PHE A 138 11.65 -16.15 0.89
CA PHE A 138 12.80 -15.23 1.03
C PHE A 138 14.14 -15.79 0.53
N LYS A 139 14.12 -16.72 -0.43
CA LYS A 139 15.36 -17.30 -0.97
C LYS A 139 16.29 -16.27 -1.62
N PRO A 140 15.78 -15.26 -2.37
CA PRO A 140 16.62 -14.20 -2.93
C PRO A 140 17.16 -13.22 -1.87
N SER A 141 16.63 -13.28 -0.64
CA SER A 141 16.87 -12.31 0.43
C SER A 141 17.47 -12.97 1.67
N PRO A 142 18.62 -13.68 1.58
CA PRO A 142 19.17 -14.45 2.70
C PRO A 142 19.52 -13.60 3.93
N GLY A 143 19.81 -12.30 3.72
CA GLY A 143 20.07 -11.35 4.80
C GLY A 143 18.83 -10.87 5.55
N PHE A 144 17.63 -11.05 5.01
CA PHE A 144 16.39 -10.58 5.62
C PHE A 144 16.20 -11.21 7.00
N TRP A 145 15.88 -10.40 8.00
CA TRP A 145 15.77 -10.85 9.40
C TRP A 145 17.07 -11.46 9.97
N GLY A 146 18.23 -11.00 9.50
CA GLY A 146 19.56 -11.51 9.89
C GLY A 146 20.27 -10.73 10.99
N ASP A 147 19.84 -9.50 11.30
CA ASP A 147 20.47 -8.62 12.29
C ASP A 147 19.46 -8.17 13.36
N GLU A 148 19.36 -8.94 14.43
CA GLU A 148 18.46 -8.66 15.56
C GLU A 148 18.79 -7.33 16.26
N ALA A 149 20.08 -7.00 16.41
CA ALA A 149 20.49 -5.77 17.09
C ALA A 149 20.03 -4.53 16.33
N LEU A 150 20.12 -4.57 14.99
CA LEU A 150 19.60 -3.51 14.13
C LEU A 150 18.07 -3.42 14.22
N LEU A 151 17.37 -4.54 14.10
CA LEU A 151 15.90 -4.60 14.13
C LEU A 151 15.33 -4.13 15.48
N LYS A 152 16.06 -4.31 16.58
CA LYS A 152 15.71 -3.81 17.92
C LYS A 152 16.25 -2.41 18.21
N SER A 153 17.00 -1.80 17.31
CA SER A 153 17.52 -0.45 17.55
C SER A 153 16.40 0.59 17.47
N PRO A 154 16.37 1.62 18.34
CA PRO A 154 15.34 2.67 18.24
C PRO A 154 15.32 3.43 16.91
N LYS A 155 16.47 3.55 16.22
CA LYS A 155 16.57 4.26 14.93
C LYS A 155 15.85 3.53 13.79
N VAL A 156 15.77 2.20 13.86
CA VAL A 156 15.13 1.37 12.83
C VAL A 156 13.87 0.72 13.39
N GLY A 157 13.98 -0.05 14.46
CA GLY A 157 12.89 -0.82 15.05
C GLY A 157 11.72 0.00 15.59
N ALA A 158 11.93 1.26 16.00
CA ALA A 158 10.85 2.15 16.42
C ALA A 158 10.35 3.09 15.30
N ASN A 159 10.92 2.99 14.09
CA ASN A 159 10.56 3.85 12.97
C ASN A 159 9.50 3.14 12.10
N LEU A 160 8.22 3.46 12.31
CA LEU A 160 7.10 2.85 11.59
C LEU A 160 7.23 2.95 10.06
N ALA A 161 7.79 4.04 9.54
CA ALA A 161 8.02 4.17 8.10
C ALA A 161 8.98 3.09 7.55
N LEU A 162 9.86 2.55 8.40
CA LEU A 162 10.82 1.51 8.04
C LEU A 162 10.37 0.09 8.41
N VAL A 163 9.38 -0.10 9.30
CA VAL A 163 9.02 -1.43 9.83
C VAL A 163 7.55 -1.82 9.68
N HIS A 164 6.68 -0.92 9.21
CA HIS A 164 5.25 -1.20 9.09
C HIS A 164 4.93 -2.39 8.17
N HIS A 165 5.76 -2.70 7.19
CA HIS A 165 5.59 -3.88 6.34
C HIS A 165 5.75 -5.19 7.14
N ILE A 166 6.65 -5.20 8.13
CA ILE A 166 6.87 -6.34 9.03
C ILE A 166 5.71 -6.51 10.00
N THR A 167 5.39 -5.46 10.75
CA THR A 167 4.31 -5.54 11.74
C THR A 167 2.93 -5.60 11.09
N GLY A 168 2.78 -4.95 9.93
CA GLY A 168 1.60 -5.02 9.06
C GLY A 168 1.35 -6.40 8.50
N ALA A 169 2.38 -7.13 8.05
CA ALA A 169 2.22 -8.51 7.61
C ALA A 169 1.72 -9.43 8.74
N LEU A 170 2.21 -9.24 9.97
CA LEU A 170 1.70 -9.97 11.12
C LEU A 170 0.21 -9.69 11.35
N THR A 171 -0.15 -8.40 11.47
CA THR A 171 -1.53 -7.95 11.69
C THR A 171 -2.47 -8.38 10.57
N ALA A 172 -2.05 -8.27 9.31
CA ALA A 172 -2.85 -8.70 8.17
C ALA A 172 -3.15 -10.20 8.21
N GLY A 173 -2.17 -11.02 8.63
CA GLY A 173 -2.40 -12.45 8.82
C GLY A 173 -3.40 -12.77 9.94
N GLU A 174 -3.38 -12.02 11.04
CA GLU A 174 -4.38 -12.13 12.12
C GLU A 174 -5.78 -11.72 11.65
N ILE A 175 -5.88 -10.63 10.88
CA ILE A 175 -7.14 -10.17 10.28
C ILE A 175 -7.69 -11.23 9.32
N ALA A 176 -6.86 -11.76 8.41
CA ALA A 176 -7.27 -12.77 7.44
C ALA A 176 -7.76 -14.07 8.12
N ARG A 177 -7.08 -14.52 9.19
CA ARG A 177 -7.55 -15.66 10.00
C ARG A 177 -8.92 -15.40 10.62
N LYS A 178 -9.14 -14.20 11.16
CA LYS A 178 -10.40 -13.83 11.81
C LYS A 178 -11.56 -13.68 10.81
N ALA A 179 -11.28 -13.13 9.62
CA ALA A 179 -12.27 -12.98 8.56
C ALA A 179 -12.79 -14.34 8.05
N GLY A 180 -11.95 -15.38 8.07
CA GLY A 180 -12.26 -16.67 7.45
C GLY A 180 -12.16 -16.61 5.92
N GLY A 181 -12.24 -17.76 5.25
CA GLY A 181 -12.17 -17.83 3.77
C GLY A 181 -10.75 -17.78 3.16
N PHE A 182 -9.71 -17.77 4.01
CA PHE A 182 -8.31 -17.92 3.64
C PHE A 182 -7.72 -19.16 4.30
N SER A 183 -7.05 -20.01 3.53
CA SER A 183 -6.25 -21.10 4.08
C SER A 183 -4.96 -20.56 4.73
N GLU A 184 -4.29 -21.34 5.57
CA GLU A 184 -2.99 -20.92 6.12
C GLU A 184 -1.94 -20.65 5.03
N LYS A 185 -1.99 -21.36 3.90
CA LYS A 185 -1.11 -21.07 2.75
C LYS A 185 -1.45 -19.74 2.08
N ASP A 186 -2.72 -19.39 2.01
CA ASP A 186 -3.16 -18.09 1.50
C ASP A 186 -2.68 -16.96 2.42
N ILE A 187 -2.80 -17.17 3.73
CA ILE A 187 -2.31 -16.22 4.73
C ILE A 187 -0.80 -16.07 4.61
N GLU A 188 -0.03 -17.17 4.54
CA GLU A 188 1.41 -17.10 4.32
C GLU A 188 1.77 -16.30 3.06
N ARG A 189 1.05 -16.52 1.96
CA ARG A 189 1.23 -15.75 0.72
C ARG A 189 0.94 -14.27 0.92
N MET A 190 -0.15 -13.91 1.59
CA MET A 190 -0.47 -12.51 1.90
C MET A 190 0.62 -11.87 2.77
N GLN A 191 1.10 -12.58 3.80
CA GLN A 191 2.16 -12.08 4.68
C GLN A 191 3.46 -11.84 3.93
N VAL A 192 3.85 -12.75 3.02
CA VAL A 192 5.03 -12.58 2.16
C VAL A 192 4.85 -11.40 1.22
N THR A 193 3.70 -11.28 0.54
CA THR A 193 3.40 -10.14 -0.32
C THR A 193 3.53 -8.81 0.43
N ILE A 194 2.99 -8.73 1.65
CA ILE A 194 3.11 -7.51 2.47
C ILE A 194 4.54 -7.31 2.98
N LEU A 195 5.29 -8.35 3.31
CA LEU A 195 6.71 -8.19 3.68
C LEU A 195 7.56 -7.69 2.51
N GLU A 196 7.20 -8.05 1.28
CA GLU A 196 7.97 -7.72 0.08
C GLU A 196 7.46 -6.49 -0.67
N HIS A 197 6.25 -5.97 -0.39
CA HIS A 197 5.73 -4.78 -1.10
C HIS A 197 6.62 -3.56 -0.84
N SER A 198 7.04 -3.37 0.41
CA SER A 198 7.96 -2.31 0.81
C SER A 198 9.37 -2.90 0.82
N THR A 199 9.98 -3.05 -0.35
CA THR A 199 11.41 -3.44 -0.48
C THR A 199 12.37 -2.37 0.05
N GLY A 200 11.82 -1.30 0.64
CA GLY A 200 12.49 -0.05 0.86
C GLY A 200 12.88 0.55 -0.49
N TYR A 201 12.11 1.53 -0.97
CA TYR A 201 12.61 2.41 -2.02
C TYR A 201 14.03 2.84 -1.69
N TRP A 202 14.90 3.04 -2.68
CA TRP A 202 16.33 3.27 -2.41
C TRP A 202 16.63 4.26 -1.27
N TYR A 203 15.80 5.29 -1.09
CA TYR A 203 15.94 6.27 0.00
C TYR A 203 15.58 5.73 1.39
N PHE A 204 14.70 4.73 1.51
CA PHE A 204 14.47 3.98 2.75
C PHE A 204 15.62 3.02 3.05
N ARG A 205 16.16 2.33 2.03
CA ARG A 205 17.37 1.49 2.18
C ARG A 205 18.55 2.32 2.67
N ASP A 206 18.78 3.47 2.06
CA ASP A 206 19.80 4.44 2.48
C ASP A 206 19.55 4.94 3.93
N SER A 207 18.30 5.19 4.31
CA SER A 207 17.96 5.59 5.69
C SER A 207 18.33 4.51 6.72
N VAL A 208 18.14 3.22 6.39
CA VAL A 208 18.57 2.12 7.27
C VAL A 208 20.09 2.04 7.35
N ASP A 209 20.79 2.11 6.22
CA ASP A 209 22.25 2.08 6.17
C ASP A 209 22.88 3.23 6.98
N GLN A 210 22.32 4.44 6.86
CA GLN A 210 22.73 5.60 7.65
C GLN A 210 22.44 5.42 9.14
N ALA A 211 21.25 4.92 9.50
CA ALA A 211 20.89 4.64 10.89
C ALA A 211 21.83 3.61 11.53
N ALA A 212 22.24 2.60 10.76
CA ALA A 212 23.15 1.54 11.17
C ALA A 212 24.63 1.94 11.12
N GLY A 213 24.97 3.00 10.38
CA GLY A 213 26.35 3.42 10.14
C GLY A 213 27.15 2.47 9.24
N ARG A 214 26.48 1.59 8.47
CA ARG A 214 27.13 0.61 7.58
C ARG A 214 26.29 0.32 6.35
N LYS A 215 26.93 0.19 5.18
CA LYS A 215 26.27 -0.19 3.92
C LYS A 215 25.73 -1.62 4.00
N GLY A 216 24.56 -1.85 3.39
CA GLY A 216 23.92 -3.16 3.32
C GLY A 216 23.18 -3.58 4.59
N ALA A 217 23.07 -2.72 5.59
CA ALA A 217 22.26 -2.98 6.78
C ALA A 217 20.77 -3.13 6.41
N TRP A 218 20.31 -2.41 5.39
CA TRP A 218 18.95 -2.48 4.87
C TRP A 218 18.50 -3.90 4.52
N GLN A 219 19.42 -4.79 4.14
CA GLN A 219 19.11 -6.18 3.76
C GLN A 219 18.50 -6.98 4.91
N SER A 220 18.71 -6.57 6.16
CA SER A 220 18.07 -7.20 7.32
C SER A 220 16.63 -6.75 7.54
N VAL A 221 16.23 -5.63 6.94
CA VAL A 221 14.91 -5.00 7.13
C VAL A 221 13.99 -5.25 5.94
N PHE A 222 14.52 -5.19 4.72
CA PHE A 222 13.73 -5.26 3.50
C PHE A 222 14.12 -6.49 2.66
N PRO A 223 13.18 -7.42 2.42
CA PRO A 223 13.36 -8.48 1.43
C PRO A 223 13.08 -7.94 0.01
N GLU A 224 13.70 -8.56 -1.00
CA GLU A 224 13.37 -8.37 -2.41
C GLU A 224 12.12 -9.19 -2.81
N PRO A 225 11.29 -8.73 -3.77
CA PRO A 225 10.08 -9.41 -4.19
C PRO A 225 10.40 -10.67 -4.98
N GLU A 226 10.08 -11.84 -4.43
CA GLU A 226 10.41 -13.12 -5.08
C GLU A 226 9.28 -13.64 -5.97
N ASN A 227 8.05 -13.15 -5.79
CA ASN A 227 6.86 -13.61 -6.49
C ASN A 227 6.07 -12.46 -7.15
N GLU A 228 5.20 -12.82 -8.10
CA GLU A 228 4.52 -11.83 -8.93
C GLU A 228 3.53 -10.97 -8.12
N SER A 229 2.83 -11.53 -7.12
CA SER A 229 1.97 -10.74 -6.24
C SER A 229 2.74 -9.70 -5.43
N ALA A 230 3.95 -10.03 -4.95
CA ALA A 230 4.82 -9.09 -4.27
C ALA A 230 5.34 -7.98 -5.18
N ARG A 231 5.70 -8.32 -6.44
CA ARG A 231 6.09 -7.31 -7.44
C ARG A 231 4.94 -6.37 -7.79
N ILE A 232 3.73 -6.91 -7.89
CA ILE A 232 2.51 -6.14 -8.11
C ILE A 232 2.22 -5.21 -6.93
N ALA A 233 2.29 -5.71 -5.69
CA ALA A 233 2.06 -4.88 -4.51
C ALA A 233 3.11 -3.77 -4.36
N HIS A 234 4.39 -4.09 -4.62
CA HIS A 234 5.46 -3.11 -4.71
C HIS A 234 5.14 -2.02 -5.74
N ASP A 235 4.75 -2.41 -6.96
CA ASP A 235 4.43 -1.46 -8.01
C ASP A 235 3.16 -0.66 -7.70
N ALA A 236 2.16 -1.26 -7.05
CA ALA A 236 0.92 -0.58 -6.68
C ALA A 236 1.19 0.54 -5.65
N ASP A 237 1.96 0.26 -4.60
CA ASP A 237 2.38 1.26 -3.61
C ASP A 237 3.29 2.33 -4.24
N LEU A 238 4.14 1.94 -5.20
CA LEU A 238 5.02 2.85 -5.92
C LEU A 238 4.24 3.82 -6.80
N ILE A 239 3.35 3.28 -7.65
CA ILE A 239 2.61 4.03 -8.67
C ILE A 239 1.57 4.95 -8.03
N SER A 240 0.97 4.55 -6.91
CA SER A 240 0.01 5.40 -6.19
C SER A 240 0.60 6.76 -5.74
N GLN A 241 1.93 6.90 -5.76
CA GLN A 241 2.62 8.15 -5.46
C GLN A 241 2.67 9.13 -6.65
N PHE A 242 2.42 8.68 -7.88
CA PHE A 242 2.48 9.46 -9.13
C PHE A 242 1.21 10.31 -9.34
N VAL A 243 0.81 11.06 -8.31
CA VAL A 243 -0.35 11.95 -8.34
C VAL A 243 0.12 13.38 -8.52
N TYR A 244 -0.24 14.00 -9.64
CA TYR A 244 0.22 15.34 -10.04
C TYR A 244 0.09 16.37 -8.91
N GLU A 245 -1.07 16.43 -8.27
CA GLU A 245 -1.41 17.38 -7.20
C GLU A 245 -0.54 17.20 -5.96
N SER A 246 -0.01 15.99 -5.74
CA SER A 246 0.89 15.69 -4.63
C SER A 246 2.36 16.01 -4.94
N VAL A 247 2.71 16.21 -6.22
CA VAL A 247 4.10 16.26 -6.71
C VAL A 247 4.51 17.64 -7.24
N VAL A 248 3.67 18.25 -8.08
CA VAL A 248 4.07 19.41 -8.89
C VAL A 248 3.75 20.75 -8.24
N PRO A 249 2.53 21.00 -7.72
CA PRO A 249 2.17 22.31 -7.19
C PRO A 249 3.09 22.78 -6.05
N ASP A 250 3.23 24.09 -5.90
CA ASP A 250 3.91 24.66 -4.74
C ASP A 250 3.22 24.22 -3.44
N GLY A 251 4.01 23.92 -2.41
CA GLY A 251 3.53 23.36 -1.14
C GLY A 251 2.94 21.95 -1.21
N SER A 252 3.03 21.26 -2.36
CA SER A 252 2.56 19.87 -2.47
C SER A 252 3.38 18.92 -1.59
N LYS A 253 2.80 17.74 -1.29
CA LYS A 253 3.36 16.74 -0.36
C LYS A 253 4.85 16.47 -0.62
N TRP A 254 5.22 16.20 -1.87
CA TRP A 254 6.60 15.84 -2.22
C TRP A 254 7.56 17.02 -2.22
N ARG A 255 7.07 18.21 -2.57
CA ARG A 255 7.84 19.47 -2.49
C ARG A 255 8.17 19.81 -1.03
N GLU A 256 7.19 19.66 -0.14
CA GLU A 256 7.39 19.81 1.30
C GLU A 256 8.30 18.73 1.88
N LEU A 257 8.20 17.50 1.38
CA LEU A 257 9.11 16.42 1.79
C LEU A 257 10.55 16.72 1.36
N ALA A 258 10.76 17.31 0.17
CA ALA A 258 12.09 17.71 -0.27
C ALA A 258 12.76 18.74 0.65
N LYS A 259 11.99 19.70 1.16
CA LYS A 259 12.47 20.64 2.19
C LYS A 259 12.81 19.90 3.48
N LYS A 260 11.85 19.15 4.02
CA LYS A 260 11.93 18.58 5.38
C LYS A 260 12.92 17.42 5.51
N ARG A 261 12.99 16.55 4.50
CA ARG A 261 13.80 15.34 4.52
C ARG A 261 15.16 15.52 3.87
N TRP A 262 15.22 16.29 2.79
CA TRP A 262 16.42 16.42 1.96
C TRP A 262 17.00 17.83 1.93
N GLY A 263 16.44 18.76 2.71
CA GLY A 263 17.02 20.08 2.93
C GLY A 263 16.95 21.02 1.73
N ALA A 264 16.01 20.81 0.80
CA ALA A 264 15.81 21.70 -0.34
C ALA A 264 15.57 23.15 0.13
N ARG A 265 16.27 24.12 -0.48
CA ARG A 265 16.27 25.52 -0.02
C ARG A 265 15.37 26.44 -0.83
N ASP A 266 15.10 26.06 -2.08
CA ASP A 266 14.29 26.85 -3.00
C ASP A 266 13.51 25.96 -3.99
N THR A 267 12.68 26.61 -4.80
CA THR A 267 11.82 25.94 -5.79
C THR A 267 12.60 25.10 -6.79
N LYS A 268 13.83 25.49 -7.15
CA LYS A 268 14.65 24.73 -8.13
C LYS A 268 15.20 23.47 -7.48
N GLU A 269 15.73 23.58 -6.26
CA GLU A 269 16.25 22.44 -5.53
C GLU A 269 15.16 21.43 -5.19
N GLU A 270 14.00 21.90 -4.74
CA GLU A 270 12.85 21.02 -4.50
C GLU A 270 12.47 20.26 -5.77
N ALA A 271 12.34 20.95 -6.90
CA ALA A 271 11.99 20.34 -8.17
C ALA A 271 13.02 19.31 -8.61
N HIS A 272 14.31 19.62 -8.48
CA HIS A 272 15.40 18.73 -8.87
C HIS A 272 15.45 17.46 -8.00
N ILE A 273 15.27 17.61 -6.69
CA ILE A 273 15.19 16.49 -5.75
C ILE A 273 13.97 15.63 -6.04
N VAL A 274 12.78 16.24 -6.15
CA VAL A 274 11.54 15.50 -6.44
C VAL A 274 11.61 14.80 -7.80
N TYR A 275 12.15 15.46 -8.83
CA TYR A 275 12.37 14.84 -10.13
C TYR A 275 13.23 13.58 -9.99
N TYR A 276 14.35 13.66 -9.29
CA TYR A 276 15.24 12.52 -9.10
C TYR A 276 14.56 11.37 -8.35
N VAL A 277 13.81 11.68 -7.28
CA VAL A 277 13.06 10.68 -6.52
C VAL A 277 12.06 9.96 -7.42
N PHE A 278 11.23 10.68 -8.17
CA PHE A 278 10.23 10.08 -9.06
C PHE A 278 10.84 9.35 -10.25
N PHE A 279 11.95 9.85 -10.81
CA PHE A 279 12.73 9.14 -11.82
C PHE A 279 13.22 7.80 -11.28
N ARG A 280 13.76 7.77 -10.06
CA ARG A 280 14.23 6.54 -9.42
C ARG A 280 13.09 5.59 -9.07
N LEU A 281 11.95 6.09 -8.59
CA LEU A 281 10.76 5.28 -8.37
C LEU A 281 10.28 4.65 -9.69
N TYR A 282 10.21 5.43 -10.77
CA TYR A 282 9.85 4.91 -12.10
C TYR A 282 10.78 3.77 -12.56
N GLU A 283 12.08 3.90 -12.31
CA GLU A 283 13.06 2.86 -12.63
C GLU A 283 13.01 1.64 -11.69
N GLU A 284 12.43 1.77 -10.49
CA GLU A 284 12.30 0.68 -9.52
C GLU A 284 11.05 -0.19 -9.72
N ALA A 285 10.12 0.21 -10.59
CA ALA A 285 8.97 -0.61 -10.98
C ALA A 285 9.40 -1.99 -11.50
N LYS A 286 8.77 -3.05 -11.01
CA LYS A 286 9.18 -4.45 -11.16
C LYS A 286 8.43 -5.19 -12.27
N THR A 287 7.25 -4.69 -12.66
CA THR A 287 6.39 -5.30 -13.67
C THR A 287 6.27 -4.40 -14.89
N GLU A 288 6.16 -5.00 -16.09
CA GLU A 288 5.98 -4.23 -17.33
C GLU A 288 4.70 -3.39 -17.31
N LYS A 289 3.61 -3.95 -16.77
CA LYS A 289 2.33 -3.25 -16.63
C LYS A 289 2.44 -2.10 -15.62
N GLY A 290 3.10 -2.32 -14.48
CA GLY A 290 3.36 -1.28 -13.49
C GLY A 290 4.20 -0.15 -14.06
N LYS A 291 5.30 -0.46 -14.78
CA LYS A 291 6.11 0.54 -15.46
C LYS A 291 5.33 1.31 -16.53
N ALA A 292 4.42 0.65 -17.25
CA ALA A 292 3.54 1.32 -18.21
C ALA A 292 2.53 2.27 -17.54
N LEU A 293 1.93 1.87 -16.42
CA LEU A 293 1.02 2.73 -15.64
C LEU A 293 1.77 3.93 -15.03
N ALA A 294 2.93 3.68 -14.39
CA ALA A 294 3.80 4.74 -13.88
C ALA A 294 4.16 5.76 -14.97
N ARG A 295 4.45 5.27 -16.18
CA ARG A 295 4.81 6.12 -17.33
C ARG A 295 3.69 7.10 -17.70
N GLN A 296 2.42 6.69 -17.66
CA GLN A 296 1.30 7.53 -18.06
C GLN A 296 1.18 8.80 -17.22
N ASP A 297 1.44 8.70 -15.91
CA ASP A 297 1.41 9.86 -15.02
C ASP A 297 2.76 10.56 -14.95
N TRP A 298 3.86 9.80 -15.04
CA TRP A 298 5.20 10.38 -15.11
C TRP A 298 5.38 11.30 -16.32
N GLU A 299 4.82 10.96 -17.48
CA GLU A 299 4.88 11.82 -18.68
C GLU A 299 4.15 13.17 -18.50
N LYS A 300 3.20 13.27 -17.55
CA LYS A 300 2.53 14.53 -17.18
C LYS A 300 3.34 15.31 -16.13
N ILE A 301 3.94 14.62 -15.16
CA ILE A 301 4.65 15.21 -14.01
C ILE A 301 6.05 15.71 -14.42
N ARG A 302 6.82 14.87 -15.10
CA ARG A 302 8.22 15.10 -15.47
C ARG A 302 8.48 16.45 -16.15
N PRO A 303 7.75 16.86 -17.20
CA PRO A 303 7.99 18.14 -17.87
C PRO A 303 7.74 19.35 -16.97
N GLU A 304 6.76 19.28 -16.06
CA GLU A 304 6.48 20.38 -15.14
C GLU A 304 7.58 20.52 -14.08
N LEU A 305 8.08 19.40 -13.54
CA LEU A 305 9.26 19.44 -12.66
C LEU A 305 10.50 19.97 -13.37
N ALA A 306 10.73 19.60 -14.64
CA ALA A 306 11.86 20.12 -15.42
C ALA A 306 11.78 21.65 -15.58
N LYS A 307 10.60 22.20 -15.92
CA LYS A 307 10.40 23.66 -16.00
C LYS A 307 10.75 24.37 -14.69
N LEU A 308 10.38 23.79 -13.55
CA LEU A 308 10.66 24.36 -12.23
C LEU A 308 12.16 24.38 -11.89
N THR A 309 12.98 23.55 -12.54
CA THR A 309 14.45 23.62 -12.45
C THR A 309 15.07 24.70 -13.34
N GLY A 310 14.26 25.37 -14.19
CA GLY A 310 14.72 26.34 -15.17
C GLY A 310 15.15 25.73 -16.51
N LEU A 311 14.83 24.46 -16.74
CA LEU A 311 15.11 23.74 -17.99
C LEU A 311 13.89 23.72 -18.91
N LYS A 312 14.11 23.36 -20.18
CA LYS A 312 13.02 23.10 -21.12
C LYS A 312 12.27 21.81 -20.75
N PRO A 313 10.99 21.66 -21.14
CA PRO A 313 10.19 20.50 -20.74
C PRO A 313 10.72 19.13 -21.24
N ASP A 314 11.47 19.12 -22.34
CA ASP A 314 12.07 17.95 -22.96
C ASP A 314 13.49 17.64 -22.46
N GLU A 315 14.11 18.57 -21.75
CA GLU A 315 15.41 18.36 -21.12
C GLU A 315 15.28 17.46 -19.88
N ASP A 316 16.30 16.65 -19.64
CA ASP A 316 16.39 15.76 -18.50
C ASP A 316 17.26 16.42 -17.41
N PRO A 317 16.67 16.90 -16.29
CA PRO A 317 17.41 17.48 -15.17
C PRO A 317 18.57 16.61 -14.66
N ILE A 318 18.50 15.28 -14.76
CA ILE A 318 19.59 14.41 -14.31
C ILE A 318 20.77 14.44 -15.29
N LYS A 319 20.49 14.54 -16.59
CA LYS A 319 21.56 14.66 -17.60
C LYS A 319 22.18 16.04 -17.62
N VAL A 320 21.40 17.09 -17.36
CA VAL A 320 21.85 18.48 -17.45
C VAL A 320 22.44 19.00 -16.13
N LEU A 321 21.78 18.73 -15.00
CA LEU A 321 22.18 19.22 -13.67
C LEU A 321 22.90 18.15 -12.82
N GLY A 322 22.88 16.89 -13.27
CA GLY A 322 23.40 15.75 -12.52
C GLY A 322 22.43 15.23 -11.45
N VAL A 323 22.87 14.26 -10.66
CA VAL A 323 22.17 13.79 -9.47
C VAL A 323 22.17 14.90 -8.40
N PRO A 324 21.06 15.16 -7.68
CA PRO A 324 21.05 16.12 -6.56
C PRO A 324 22.13 15.80 -5.53
N THR A 325 22.81 16.83 -5.00
CA THR A 325 23.98 16.67 -4.12
C THR A 325 23.70 15.82 -2.88
N ILE A 326 22.48 15.90 -2.34
CA ILE A 326 22.04 15.10 -1.18
C ILE A 326 22.01 13.58 -1.44
N PHE A 327 22.09 13.16 -2.71
CA PHE A 327 22.07 11.75 -3.13
C PHE A 327 23.36 11.30 -3.82
N ARG A 328 24.44 12.08 -3.70
CA ARG A 328 25.77 11.73 -4.21
C ARG A 328 26.58 10.99 -3.16
#